data_AF-A0A550CA19-F1
#
_entry.id   AF-A0A550CA19-F1
#
_cell.length_a   1.000
_cell.length_b   1.000
_cell.length_c   1.000
_cell.angle_alpha   90.00
_cell.angle_beta   90.00
_cell.angle_gamma   90.00
#
_symmetry.space_group_name_H-M   'P 1'
#
loop_
_entity.id
_entity.type
_entity.pdbx_description
1 polymer ?
#
loop_
_entity_poly.entity_id
_entity_poly.type
_entity_poly.pdbx_seq_one_letter_code
_entity_poly.pdbx_strand_id
1 'polypeptide(L)'
;MGYRPFGYILDRLDYALYQTKLKNFLKTRRGRVAAMRGGLIGRIASDFVSSDRVLDPVTARGASEVGYLEFDLDDGTPVCDEELTLDEERMICGFFMVPNSAGGLTDKTNFKHLSLWPSQACLDDCGFLPGVWTHDNECWYQSTLQDIRSLSFKGRTSSEWKSSLRFAKKGGSVHKGAESLSATYIGSHPELFVPL
;
A
#
# COMPACT_ATOMS: atom_id res chain seq x y z
N MET A 1 12.99 1.02 5.35
CA MET A 1 13.26 1.79 6.60
C MET A 1 14.03 0.90 7.57
N GLY A 2 14.41 1.35 8.77
CA GLY A 2 15.42 0.67 9.60
C GLY A 2 14.99 0.36 11.03
N TYR A 3 15.88 -0.35 11.72
CA TYR A 3 15.82 -0.61 13.15
C TYR A 3 15.91 0.69 13.97
N ARG A 4 15.21 0.73 15.10
CA ARG A 4 15.28 1.80 16.11
C ARG A 4 15.48 1.19 17.49
N PRO A 5 16.13 1.91 18.44
CA PRO A 5 16.38 1.38 19.77
C PRO A 5 15.09 1.19 20.58
N PHE A 6 15.15 0.40 21.65
CA PHE A 6 14.03 0.22 22.57
C PHE A 6 13.53 1.57 23.11
N GLY A 7 12.20 1.72 23.23
CA GLY A 7 11.58 2.94 23.72
C GLY A 7 11.62 4.14 22.75
N TYR A 8 12.18 3.96 21.54
CA TYR A 8 12.29 5.03 20.57
C TYR A 8 10.92 5.51 20.08
N ILE A 9 10.81 6.83 19.92
CA ILE A 9 9.65 7.54 19.39
C ILE A 9 10.08 8.15 18.07
N LEU A 10 9.27 7.95 17.02
CA LEU A 10 9.55 8.52 15.70
C LEU A 10 9.63 10.04 15.78
N ASP A 11 10.66 10.60 15.13
CA ASP A 11 10.95 12.02 15.16
C ASP A 11 10.94 12.68 13.75
N ARG A 12 11.35 13.95 13.70
CA ARG A 12 11.45 14.72 12.44
C ARG A 12 12.41 14.10 11.44
N LEU A 13 13.52 13.54 11.92
CA LEU A 13 14.55 12.96 11.07
C LEU A 13 14.04 11.66 10.43
N ASP A 14 13.28 10.85 11.17
CA ASP A 14 12.62 9.67 10.61
C ASP A 14 11.65 10.02 9.50
N TYR A 15 10.82 11.03 9.72
CA TYR A 15 9.85 11.48 8.73
C TYR A 15 10.54 12.05 7.49
N ALA A 16 11.59 12.85 7.65
CA ALA A 16 12.39 13.37 6.54
C ALA A 16 13.06 12.24 5.74
N LEU A 17 13.59 11.23 6.43
CA LEU A 17 14.21 10.05 5.81
C LEU A 17 13.16 9.20 5.08
N TYR A 18 11.99 9.02 5.67
CA TYR A 18 10.85 8.37 5.02
C TYR A 18 10.47 9.10 3.73
N GLN A 19 10.21 10.40 3.80
CA GLN A 19 9.83 11.22 2.64
C GLN A 19 10.86 11.16 1.53
N THR A 20 12.16 11.21 1.87
CA THR A 20 13.25 11.10 0.90
C THR A 20 13.24 9.73 0.22
N LYS A 21 13.12 8.64 0.98
CA LYS A 21 13.08 7.28 0.43
C LYS A 21 11.84 7.05 -0.43
N LEU A 22 10.67 7.48 0.06
CA LEU A 22 9.40 7.41 -0.66
C LEU A 22 9.48 8.12 -2.00
N LYS A 23 9.93 9.39 -2.00
CA LYS A 23 10.08 10.19 -3.22
C LYS A 23 11.04 9.56 -4.21
N ASN A 24 12.18 9.04 -3.74
CA ASN A 24 13.16 8.38 -4.61
C ASN A 24 12.60 7.09 -5.21
N PHE A 25 11.89 6.28 -4.41
CA PHE A 25 11.24 5.06 -4.88
C PHE A 25 10.14 5.35 -5.92
N LEU A 26 9.24 6.28 -5.63
CA LEU A 26 8.10 6.60 -6.50
C LEU A 26 8.53 7.24 -7.83
N LYS A 27 9.74 7.80 -7.91
CA LYS A 27 10.32 8.26 -9.17
C LYS A 27 10.81 7.13 -10.08
N THR A 28 11.05 5.94 -9.53
CA THR A 28 11.40 4.76 -10.31
C THR A 28 10.19 4.23 -11.07
N ARG A 29 10.41 3.25 -11.95
CA ARG A 29 9.34 2.52 -12.64
C ARG A 29 8.36 1.85 -11.66
N ARG A 30 8.82 1.45 -10.47
CA ARG A 30 7.99 0.85 -9.42
C ARG A 30 6.98 1.84 -8.82
N GLY A 31 7.19 3.14 -8.97
CA GLY A 31 6.21 4.15 -8.60
C GLY A 31 4.91 4.07 -9.41
N ARG A 32 4.99 3.68 -10.69
CA ARG A 32 3.82 3.40 -11.53
C ARG A 32 2.95 2.31 -10.91
N VAL A 33 3.58 1.20 -10.49
CA VAL A 33 2.89 0.06 -9.86
C VAL A 33 2.18 0.50 -8.59
N ALA A 34 2.83 1.32 -7.77
CA ALA A 34 2.20 1.90 -6.59
C ALA A 34 0.99 2.79 -6.94
N ALA A 35 1.09 3.62 -7.98
CA ALA A 35 -0.02 4.46 -8.44
C ALA A 35 -1.21 3.64 -8.97
N MET A 36 -0.94 2.58 -9.73
CA MET A 36 -1.97 1.70 -10.31
C MET A 36 -2.70 0.85 -9.28
N ARG A 37 -2.06 0.53 -8.14
CA ARG A 37 -2.69 -0.29 -7.09
C ARG A 37 -3.94 0.35 -6.49
N GLY A 38 -4.12 1.66 -6.65
CA GLY A 38 -5.26 2.39 -6.11
C GLY A 38 -5.27 2.44 -4.59
N GLY A 39 -6.42 2.80 -4.01
CA GLY A 39 -6.58 2.90 -2.56
C GLY A 39 -5.55 3.84 -1.91
N LEU A 40 -5.10 3.48 -0.70
CA LEU A 40 -4.14 4.30 0.04
C LEU A 40 -2.77 4.38 -0.64
N ILE A 41 -2.28 3.26 -1.17
CA ILE A 41 -0.96 3.20 -1.83
C ILE A 41 -0.98 4.09 -3.08
N GLY A 42 -2.01 3.97 -3.91
CA GLY A 42 -2.20 4.80 -5.09
C GLY A 42 -2.34 6.28 -4.75
N ARG A 43 -3.08 6.61 -3.68
CA ARG A 43 -3.21 7.99 -3.20
C ARG A 43 -1.89 8.56 -2.70
N ILE A 44 -1.08 7.79 -1.97
CA ILE A 44 0.27 8.22 -1.56
C ILE A 44 1.15 8.43 -2.79
N ALA A 45 1.06 7.53 -3.78
CA ALA A 45 1.84 7.61 -5.00
C ALA A 45 1.46 8.79 -5.89
N SER A 46 0.18 9.18 -5.92
CA SER A 46 -0.34 10.25 -6.79
C SER A 46 0.27 11.62 -6.50
N ASP A 47 0.82 11.84 -5.30
CA ASP A 47 1.55 13.07 -4.96
C ASP A 47 2.89 13.18 -5.71
N PHE A 48 3.40 12.08 -6.27
CA PHE A 48 4.76 12.00 -6.85
C PHE A 48 4.80 11.43 -8.27
N VAL A 49 3.76 10.71 -8.70
CA VAL A 49 3.68 10.05 -10.01
C VAL A 49 2.66 10.78 -10.88
N SER A 50 3.09 11.24 -12.06
CA SER A 50 2.19 11.87 -13.03
C SER A 50 1.30 10.83 -13.72
N SER A 51 0.11 11.27 -14.16
CA SER A 51 -0.84 10.44 -14.92
C SER A 51 -0.22 9.79 -16.14
N ASP A 52 0.64 10.52 -16.86
CA ASP A 52 1.26 10.03 -18.10
C ASP A 52 2.11 8.78 -17.84
N ARG A 53 2.83 8.75 -16.71
CA ARG A 53 3.66 7.59 -16.33
C ARG A 53 2.84 6.37 -15.91
N VAL A 54 1.57 6.56 -15.54
CA VAL A 54 0.66 5.44 -15.23
C VAL A 54 0.26 4.71 -16.51
N LEU A 55 0.05 5.48 -17.58
CA LEU A 55 -0.42 4.96 -18.87
C LEU A 55 0.69 4.33 -19.72
N ASP A 56 1.96 4.58 -19.42
CA ASP A 56 3.08 3.98 -20.14
C ASP A 56 3.06 2.44 -20.00
N PRO A 57 2.94 1.68 -21.11
CA PRO A 57 2.91 0.23 -21.06
C PRO A 57 4.27 -0.35 -20.68
N VAL A 58 4.22 -1.49 -20.00
CA VAL A 58 5.39 -2.27 -19.63
C VAL A 58 5.52 -3.44 -20.59
N THR A 59 6.61 -3.47 -21.35
CA THR A 59 7.01 -4.66 -22.11
C THR A 59 7.62 -5.70 -21.18
N ALA A 60 7.40 -7.00 -21.43
CA ALA A 60 7.96 -8.09 -20.63
C ALA A 60 9.48 -8.02 -20.42
N ARG A 61 10.25 -7.60 -21.44
CA ARG A 61 11.72 -7.42 -21.35
C ARG A 61 12.16 -6.32 -20.37
N GLY A 62 11.25 -5.43 -20.00
CA GLY A 62 11.49 -4.35 -19.05
C GLY A 62 10.93 -4.64 -17.66
N ALA A 63 10.19 -5.74 -17.47
CA ALA A 63 9.57 -6.12 -16.20
C ALA A 63 10.63 -6.47 -15.15
N SER A 64 10.34 -6.15 -13.89
CA SER A 64 11.11 -6.64 -12.76
C SER A 64 11.06 -8.17 -12.72
N GLU A 65 12.14 -8.83 -12.30
CA GLU A 65 12.14 -10.28 -12.00
C GLU A 65 11.13 -10.65 -10.89
N VAL A 66 10.54 -9.66 -10.24
CA VAL A 66 9.64 -9.83 -9.12
C VAL A 66 8.20 -9.72 -9.58
N GLY A 67 7.52 -10.88 -9.65
CA GLY A 67 6.07 -11.03 -9.74
C GLY A 67 5.38 -10.17 -10.79
N TYR A 68 5.19 -10.73 -11.98
CA TYR A 68 4.39 -10.11 -13.03
C TYR A 68 3.39 -11.09 -13.63
N LEU A 69 2.25 -10.57 -14.08
CA LEU A 69 1.30 -11.29 -14.93
C LEU A 69 1.59 -10.91 -16.37
N GLU A 70 1.89 -11.88 -17.23
CA GLU A 70 2.16 -11.69 -18.66
C GLU A 70 0.91 -11.98 -19.48
N PHE A 71 0.64 -11.12 -20.46
CA PHE A 71 -0.45 -11.27 -21.40
C PHE A 71 0.05 -10.88 -22.80
N ASP A 72 -0.41 -11.59 -23.82
CA ASP A 72 -0.15 -11.21 -25.21
C ASP A 72 -1.25 -10.26 -25.69
N LEU A 73 -0.86 -9.12 -26.27
CA LEU A 73 -1.77 -8.29 -27.05
C LEU A 73 -2.10 -8.98 -28.39
N ASP A 74 -3.13 -8.49 -29.08
CA ASP A 74 -3.56 -8.98 -30.40
C ASP A 74 -2.45 -8.97 -31.47
N ASP A 75 -1.49 -8.07 -31.34
CA ASP A 75 -0.33 -7.98 -32.23
C ASP A 75 0.83 -8.92 -31.84
N GLY A 76 0.63 -9.74 -30.80
CA GLY A 76 1.63 -10.67 -30.25
C GLY A 76 2.66 -10.00 -29.34
N THR A 77 2.45 -8.74 -28.94
CA THR A 77 3.33 -8.06 -27.99
C THR A 77 3.06 -8.52 -26.56
N PRO A 78 4.05 -9.10 -25.85
CA PRO A 78 3.87 -9.48 -24.46
C PRO A 78 3.97 -8.24 -23.55
N VAL A 79 2.88 -7.97 -22.84
CA VAL A 79 2.78 -6.94 -21.80
C VAL A 79 2.69 -7.58 -20.43
N CYS A 80 3.19 -6.88 -19.43
CA CYS A 80 3.18 -7.38 -18.06
C CYS A 80 2.56 -6.39 -17.08
N ASP A 81 1.69 -6.90 -16.20
CA ASP A 81 1.27 -6.16 -15.00
C ASP A 81 2.14 -6.57 -13.81
N GLU A 82 2.75 -5.59 -13.15
CA GLU A 82 3.69 -5.82 -12.06
C GLU A 82 2.99 -5.71 -10.72
N GLU A 83 3.39 -6.52 -9.73
CA GLU A 83 2.90 -6.37 -8.35
C GLU A 83 3.96 -5.76 -7.42
N LEU A 84 3.54 -4.94 -6.45
CA LEU A 84 4.43 -4.49 -5.37
C LEU A 84 4.83 -5.66 -4.46
N THR A 85 6.11 -5.72 -4.13
CA THR A 85 6.58 -6.62 -3.07
C THR A 85 6.13 -6.13 -1.71
N LEU A 86 6.10 -7.05 -0.75
CA LEU A 86 5.81 -6.72 0.65
C LEU A 86 6.78 -5.66 1.23
N ASP A 87 8.05 -5.69 0.82
CA ASP A 87 9.04 -4.74 1.31
C ASP A 87 8.89 -3.35 0.68
N GLU A 88 8.44 -3.28 -0.58
CA GLU A 88 8.05 -2.02 -1.21
C GLU A 88 6.80 -1.43 -0.56
N GLU A 89 5.77 -2.24 -0.30
CA GLU A 89 4.58 -1.79 0.43
C GLU A 89 4.97 -1.27 1.82
N ARG A 90 5.79 -2.01 2.57
CA ARG A 90 6.31 -1.57 3.89
C ARG A 90 7.10 -0.27 3.80
N MET A 91 7.87 -0.08 2.73
CA MET A 91 8.60 1.16 2.50
C MET A 91 7.63 2.32 2.24
N ILE A 92 6.61 2.13 1.39
CA ILE A 92 5.57 3.14 1.10
C ILE A 92 4.80 3.51 2.38
N CYS A 93 4.44 2.52 3.19
CA CYS A 93 3.71 2.73 4.45
C CYS A 93 4.58 3.28 5.60
N GLY A 94 5.88 3.50 5.38
CA GLY A 94 6.78 4.06 6.39
C GLY A 94 6.95 3.16 7.61
N PHE A 95 7.33 1.90 7.37
CA PHE A 95 7.48 0.87 8.40
C PHE A 95 8.75 1.05 9.26
N PHE A 96 8.73 0.71 10.54
CA PHE A 96 9.88 0.72 11.45
C PHE A 96 9.84 -0.48 12.39
N MET A 97 11.02 -0.95 12.80
CA MET A 97 11.16 -2.03 13.78
C MET A 97 11.74 -1.47 15.08
N VAL A 98 11.01 -1.67 16.18
CA VAL A 98 11.41 -1.22 17.52
C VAL A 98 11.39 -2.43 18.45
N PRO A 99 12.45 -2.73 19.23
CA PRO A 99 12.42 -3.81 20.21
C PRO A 99 11.29 -3.63 21.22
N ASN A 100 10.71 -4.73 21.70
CA ASN A 100 9.74 -4.70 22.80
C ASN A 100 10.41 -4.65 24.19
N SER A 101 11.71 -4.92 24.29
CA SER A 101 12.46 -4.87 25.54
C SER A 101 13.87 -4.30 25.34
N ALA A 102 14.45 -3.75 26.40
CA ALA A 102 15.82 -3.19 26.38
C ALA A 102 16.90 -4.25 26.06
N GLY A 103 16.62 -5.54 26.33
CA GLY A 103 17.50 -6.66 25.97
C GLY A 103 17.32 -7.17 24.53
N GLY A 104 16.40 -6.61 23.74
CA GLY A 104 16.03 -7.11 22.40
C GLY A 104 17.09 -6.94 21.29
N LEU A 105 18.32 -6.54 21.62
CA LEU A 105 19.47 -6.62 20.69
C LEU A 105 19.96 -8.07 20.53
N THR A 106 19.79 -8.92 21.55
CA THR A 106 20.15 -10.35 21.50
C THR A 106 19.02 -11.24 20.99
N ASP A 107 17.76 -10.86 21.21
CA ASP A 107 16.59 -11.57 20.69
C ASP A 107 16.02 -10.88 19.44
N LYS A 108 16.49 -11.34 18.27
CA LYS A 108 16.09 -10.82 16.95
C LYS A 108 14.61 -11.11 16.59
N THR A 109 13.83 -11.71 17.47
CA THR A 109 12.43 -12.07 17.19
C THR A 109 11.42 -11.16 17.88
N ASN A 110 11.84 -10.36 18.88
CA ASN A 110 10.91 -9.62 19.73
C ASN A 110 10.82 -8.13 19.38
N PHE A 111 10.23 -7.83 18.22
CA PHE A 111 10.03 -6.48 17.70
C PHE A 111 8.54 -6.11 17.64
N LYS A 112 8.23 -4.86 17.97
CA LYS A 112 7.01 -4.21 17.47
C LYS A 112 7.29 -3.55 16.12
N HIS A 113 6.30 -3.69 15.26
CA HIS A 113 6.29 -3.10 13.94
C HIS A 113 5.42 -1.85 13.97
N LEU A 114 6.03 -0.69 13.73
CA LEU A 114 5.32 0.58 13.64
C LEU A 114 5.24 1.00 12.18
N SER A 115 4.17 1.68 11.79
CA SER A 115 4.07 2.29 10.47
C SER A 115 3.42 3.66 10.52
N LEU A 116 3.80 4.52 9.57
CA LEU A 116 3.18 5.83 9.37
C LEU A 116 1.80 5.72 8.73
N TRP A 117 1.60 4.70 7.91
CA TRP A 117 0.34 4.36 7.25
C TRP A 117 -0.02 2.90 7.53
N PRO A 118 -1.31 2.52 7.56
CA PRO A 118 -1.71 1.12 7.62
C PRO A 118 -1.25 0.37 6.36
N SER A 119 -1.01 -0.94 6.49
CA SER A 119 -0.76 -1.82 5.34
C SER A 119 -2.07 -2.13 4.60
N GLN A 120 -1.97 -2.62 3.36
CA GLN A 120 -3.14 -3.02 2.58
C GLN A 120 -3.95 -4.10 3.31
N ALA A 121 -3.27 -5.15 3.79
CA ALA A 121 -3.92 -6.21 4.57
C ALA A 121 -4.66 -5.68 5.82
N CYS A 122 -4.16 -4.61 6.45
CA CYS A 122 -4.85 -3.98 7.57
C CYS A 122 -6.13 -3.27 7.13
N LEU A 123 -6.13 -2.64 5.96
CA LEU A 123 -7.27 -1.92 5.40
C LEU A 123 -8.36 -2.90 4.94
N ASP A 124 -7.97 -4.00 4.30
CA ASP A 124 -8.85 -5.08 3.85
C ASP A 124 -9.59 -5.71 5.04
N ASP A 125 -8.86 -5.96 6.14
CA ASP A 125 -9.43 -6.47 7.39
C ASP A 125 -10.42 -5.51 8.06
N CYS A 126 -10.24 -4.20 7.86
CA CYS A 126 -11.07 -3.17 8.50
C CYS A 126 -12.27 -2.74 7.65
N GLY A 127 -12.34 -3.17 6.38
CA GLY A 127 -13.38 -2.73 5.44
C GLY A 127 -13.31 -1.23 5.14
N PHE A 128 -12.14 -0.61 5.27
CA PHE A 128 -11.94 0.83 5.10
C PHE A 128 -11.84 1.26 3.63
N LEU A 129 -11.58 0.32 2.70
CA LEU A 129 -11.36 0.61 1.28
C LEU A 129 -12.14 -0.35 0.38
N PRO A 130 -13.45 -0.13 0.15
CA PRO A 130 -14.22 -0.92 -0.79
C PRO A 130 -13.90 -0.49 -2.23
N GLY A 131 -12.72 -0.87 -2.74
CA GLY A 131 -12.31 -0.75 -4.15
C GLY A 131 -12.19 0.66 -4.76
N VAL A 132 -12.70 1.70 -4.10
CA VAL A 132 -12.72 3.08 -4.59
C VAL A 132 -12.25 4.03 -3.50
N TRP A 133 -11.49 5.05 -3.88
CA TRP A 133 -11.07 6.13 -2.99
C TRP A 133 -12.21 7.14 -2.82
N THR A 134 -12.93 7.07 -1.69
CA THR A 134 -14.09 7.93 -1.43
C THR A 134 -13.70 9.26 -0.78
N HIS A 135 -14.65 10.19 -0.67
CA HIS A 135 -14.46 11.45 0.04
C HIS A 135 -14.05 11.24 1.51
N ASP A 136 -14.66 10.27 2.20
CA ASP A 136 -14.33 9.96 3.60
C ASP A 136 -12.89 9.43 3.72
N ASN A 137 -12.42 8.67 2.72
CA ASN A 137 -11.03 8.23 2.66
C ASN A 137 -10.07 9.40 2.51
N GLU A 138 -10.38 10.37 1.64
CA GLU A 138 -9.56 11.58 1.46
C GLU A 138 -9.53 12.42 2.73
N CYS A 139 -10.68 12.63 3.38
CA CYS A 139 -10.76 13.38 4.65
C CYS A 139 -9.92 12.70 5.74
N TRP A 140 -10.02 11.38 5.90
CA TRP A 140 -9.18 10.62 6.82
C TRP A 140 -7.69 10.71 6.47
N TYR A 141 -7.35 10.60 5.19
CA TYR A 141 -5.97 10.67 4.70
C TYR A 141 -5.36 12.04 5.00
N GLN A 142 -6.05 13.13 4.68
CA GLN A 142 -5.56 14.50 4.93
C GLN A 142 -5.39 14.77 6.43
N SER A 143 -6.33 14.33 7.26
CA SER A 143 -6.23 14.43 8.72
C SER A 143 -5.02 13.64 9.25
N THR A 144 -4.86 12.39 8.80
CA THR A 144 -3.72 11.54 9.18
C THR A 144 -2.39 12.13 8.69
N LEU A 145 -2.35 12.68 7.48
CA LEU A 145 -1.17 13.35 6.94
C LEU A 145 -0.78 14.57 7.78
N GLN A 146 -1.76 15.35 8.24
CA GLN A 146 -1.53 16.48 9.13
C GLN A 146 -0.96 16.02 10.48
N ASP A 147 -1.48 14.94 11.06
CA ASP A 147 -0.95 14.35 12.30
C ASP A 147 0.51 13.89 12.12
N ILE A 148 0.80 13.21 11.02
CA ILE A 148 2.17 12.78 10.68
C ILE A 148 3.10 13.99 10.53
N ARG A 149 2.68 15.03 9.80
CA ARG A 149 3.48 16.25 9.57
C ARG A 149 3.67 17.09 10.82
N SER A 150 2.68 17.12 11.71
CA SER A 150 2.76 17.84 12.99
C SER A 150 3.61 17.10 14.04
N LEU A 151 3.98 15.85 13.77
CA LEU A 151 4.77 14.97 14.64
C LEU A 151 4.07 14.62 15.96
N SER A 152 2.76 14.85 16.02
CA SER A 152 1.90 14.27 17.06
C SER A 152 1.81 12.75 16.89
N PHE A 153 2.00 12.26 15.67
CA PHE A 153 1.91 10.86 15.31
C PHE A 153 3.22 10.09 15.52
N LYS A 154 3.18 9.07 16.38
CA LYS A 154 4.36 8.26 16.75
C LYS A 154 4.51 6.96 15.95
N GLY A 155 3.69 6.78 14.91
CA GLY A 155 3.49 5.48 14.28
C GLY A 155 2.47 4.63 15.04
N ARG A 156 1.86 3.67 14.34
CA ARG A 156 0.96 2.68 14.93
C ARG A 156 1.38 1.27 14.55
N THR A 157 1.12 0.33 15.43
CA THR A 157 1.14 -1.11 15.17
C THR A 157 -0.07 -1.53 14.34
N SER A 158 -0.03 -2.73 13.76
CA SER A 158 -1.17 -3.26 13.01
C SER A 158 -2.46 -3.33 13.87
N SER A 159 -2.36 -3.71 15.14
CA SER A 159 -3.51 -3.75 16.05
C SER A 159 -4.08 -2.37 16.36
N GLU A 160 -3.21 -1.36 16.57
CA GLU A 160 -3.63 0.03 16.76
C GLU A 160 -4.29 0.61 15.51
N TRP A 161 -3.75 0.30 14.31
CA TRP A 161 -4.40 0.65 13.05
C TRP A 161 -5.78 0.01 12.95
N LYS A 162 -5.89 -1.30 13.17
CA LYS A 162 -7.18 -2.01 13.14
C LYS A 162 -8.21 -1.44 14.11
N SER A 163 -7.76 -1.03 15.30
CA SER A 163 -8.62 -0.37 16.28
C SER A 163 -9.10 1.00 15.80
N SER A 164 -8.17 1.80 15.24
CA SER A 164 -8.47 3.16 14.77
C SER A 164 -9.32 3.23 13.50
N LEU A 165 -9.28 2.19 12.66
CA LEU A 165 -9.96 2.13 11.37
C LEU A 165 -11.32 1.42 11.42
N ARG A 166 -11.80 1.11 12.63
CA ARG A 166 -13.00 0.31 12.85
C ARG A 166 -14.28 1.14 12.74
N PHE A 167 -14.47 1.81 11.61
CA PHE A 167 -15.61 2.70 11.38
C PHE A 167 -16.90 1.93 11.03
N ALA A 168 -16.80 0.77 10.37
CA ALA A 168 -17.96 -0.03 9.97
C ALA A 168 -17.68 -1.54 10.05
N LYS A 169 -18.07 -2.18 11.16
CA LYS A 169 -17.87 -3.63 11.41
C LYS A 169 -18.36 -4.55 10.28
N LYS A 170 -19.30 -4.09 9.44
CA LYS A 170 -19.89 -4.87 8.33
C LYS A 170 -19.33 -4.51 6.95
N GLY A 171 -18.55 -3.44 6.80
CA GLY A 171 -18.07 -2.97 5.49
C GLY A 171 -17.27 -4.02 4.73
N GLY A 172 -16.31 -4.67 5.41
CA GLY A 172 -15.49 -5.73 4.80
C GLY A 172 -16.31 -6.96 4.38
N SER A 173 -17.37 -7.30 5.11
CA SER A 173 -18.24 -8.43 4.73
C SER A 173 -19.07 -8.13 3.48
N VAL A 174 -19.56 -6.89 3.35
CA VAL A 174 -20.30 -6.46 2.15
C VAL A 174 -19.37 -6.47 0.94
N HIS A 175 -18.15 -5.96 1.08
CA HIS A 175 -17.18 -5.93 -0.01
C HIS A 175 -16.80 -7.34 -0.50
N LYS A 176 -16.44 -8.26 0.41
CA LYS A 176 -16.17 -9.66 0.05
C LYS A 176 -17.35 -10.34 -0.63
N GLY A 177 -18.57 -10.05 -0.18
CA GLY A 177 -19.79 -10.52 -0.84
C GLY A 177 -19.94 -9.96 -2.26
N ALA A 178 -19.68 -8.67 -2.45
CA ALA A 178 -19.73 -8.03 -3.76
C ALA A 178 -18.65 -8.57 -4.72
N GLU A 179 -17.41 -8.79 -4.25
CA GLU A 179 -16.34 -9.42 -5.05
C GLU A 179 -16.72 -10.83 -5.46
N SER A 180 -17.25 -11.64 -4.54
CA SER A 180 -17.68 -13.02 -4.84
C SER A 180 -18.81 -13.05 -5.87
N LEU A 181 -19.80 -12.14 -5.75
CA LEU A 181 -20.88 -12.02 -6.72
C LEU A 181 -20.36 -11.55 -8.09
N SER A 182 -19.44 -10.58 -8.10
CA SER A 182 -18.84 -10.06 -9.33
C SER A 182 -18.01 -11.13 -10.05
N ALA A 183 -17.20 -11.89 -9.32
CA ALA A 183 -16.43 -13.00 -9.87
C ALA A 183 -17.34 -14.10 -10.45
N THR A 184 -18.44 -14.41 -9.76
CA THR A 184 -19.46 -15.36 -10.25
C THR A 184 -20.15 -14.83 -11.51
N TYR A 185 -20.45 -13.53 -11.56
CA TYR A 185 -21.07 -12.89 -12.72
C TYR A 185 -20.14 -12.91 -13.93
N ILE A 186 -18.88 -12.50 -13.76
CA ILE A 186 -17.86 -12.52 -14.82
C ILE A 186 -17.65 -13.95 -15.34
N GLY A 187 -17.53 -14.92 -14.44
CA GLY A 187 -17.36 -16.33 -14.83
C GLY A 187 -18.58 -16.94 -15.54
N SER A 188 -19.78 -16.42 -15.29
CA SER A 188 -21.01 -16.90 -15.93
C SER A 188 -21.38 -16.16 -17.23
N HIS A 189 -20.73 -15.03 -17.53
CA HIS A 189 -20.98 -14.23 -18.73
C HIS A 189 -19.68 -13.89 -19.49
N PRO A 190 -18.86 -14.87 -19.90
CA PRO A 190 -17.60 -14.62 -20.60
C PRO A 190 -17.80 -13.86 -21.92
N GLU A 191 -18.97 -13.95 -22.54
CA GLU A 191 -19.34 -13.23 -23.77
C GLU A 191 -19.38 -11.70 -23.62
N LEU A 192 -19.52 -11.19 -22.39
CA LEU A 192 -19.50 -9.75 -22.12
C LEU A 192 -18.09 -9.21 -21.92
N PHE A 193 -17.11 -10.08 -21.69
CA PHE A 193 -15.73 -9.73 -21.32
C PHE A 193 -14.73 -10.30 -22.34
N VAL A 194 -15.06 -10.22 -23.62
CA VAL A 194 -14.14 -10.57 -24.71
C VAL A 194 -12.99 -9.55 -24.69
N PRO A 195 -11.73 -10.00 -24.64
CA PRO A 195 -10.59 -9.11 -24.84
C PRO A 195 -10.74 -8.42 -26.20
N LEU A 196 -10.65 -7.08 -26.21
CA LEU A 196 -10.56 -6.30 -27.43
C LEU A 196 -9.20 -6.44 -28.08
#